data_AF-A0A6I9NPB8-F1
#
_entry.id   AF-A0A6I9NPB8-F1
#
_cell.length_a   1.000
_cell.length_b   1.000
_cell.length_c   1.000
_cell.angle_alpha   90.00
_cell.angle_beta   90.00
_cell.angle_gamma   90.00
#
_symmetry.space_group_name_H-M   'P 1'
#
loop_
_entity.id
_entity.type
_entity.pdbx_description
1 polymer ?
#
loop_
_entity_poly.entity_id
_entity_poly.type
_entity_poly.pdbx_seq_one_letter_code
_entity_poly.pdbx_strand_id
1 'polypeptide(L)'
;MNFFDIVLDFILMDAFEDLESPPSSVVAVLRNRWLSNSFKETALATACWSVLKAKRRLLMVPDGFISHFYAISEHVSPVLAFGFLGPRQHLSEVCTIFKQQIVQYLKDMFDHDKVRFTSTQCLAEDLLNLSHRRSEILLGYLGINSLVELNGVLPSDTEESSGPNCEN
;
A
#
# COMPACT_ATOMS: atom_id res chain seq x y z
N MET A 1 13.76 -9.21 5.77
CA MET A 1 13.12 -7.89 5.93
C MET A 1 13.64 -6.97 4.86
N ASN A 2 13.03 -7.06 3.69
CA ASN A 2 13.14 -6.10 2.61
C ASN A 2 12.06 -5.01 2.78
N PHE A 3 12.15 -3.93 2.01
CA PHE A 3 11.15 -2.87 1.96
C PHE A 3 9.72 -3.39 1.74
N PHE A 4 9.55 -4.38 0.85
CA PHE A 4 8.24 -4.95 0.57
C PHE A 4 7.64 -5.70 1.76
N ASP A 5 8.46 -6.42 2.54
CA ASP A 5 8.02 -7.06 3.79
C ASP A 5 7.50 -5.98 4.76
N ILE A 6 8.20 -4.85 4.87
CA ILE A 6 7.79 -3.72 5.73
C ILE A 6 6.45 -3.14 5.27
N VAL A 7 6.30 -2.84 3.97
CA VAL A 7 5.09 -2.21 3.45
C VAL A 7 3.90 -3.16 3.53
N LEU A 8 4.04 -4.40 3.08
CA LEU A 8 2.94 -5.34 2.99
C LEU A 8 2.53 -5.84 4.37
N ASP A 9 3.47 -6.37 5.15
CA ASP A 9 3.15 -7.07 6.39
C ASP A 9 2.99 -6.12 7.57
N PHE A 10 3.86 -5.12 7.70
CA PHE A 10 3.84 -4.24 8.87
C PHE A 10 2.96 -3.01 8.70
N ILE A 11 2.85 -2.45 7.49
CA ILE A 11 2.02 -1.27 7.26
C ILE A 11 0.61 -1.66 6.82
N LEU A 12 0.49 -2.33 5.68
CA LEU A 12 -0.82 -2.56 5.06
C LEU A 12 -1.64 -3.60 5.82
N MET A 13 -1.07 -4.74 6.17
CA MET A 13 -1.79 -5.79 6.89
C MET A 13 -2.19 -5.38 8.31
N ASP A 14 -1.29 -4.77 9.10
CA ASP A 14 -1.63 -4.23 10.45
C ASP A 14 -2.72 -3.15 10.36
N ALA A 15 -2.64 -2.25 9.37
CA ALA A 15 -3.69 -1.25 9.16
C ALA A 15 -5.03 -1.89 8.77
N PHE A 16 -5.03 -2.92 7.92
CA PHE A 16 -6.27 -3.59 7.51
C PHE A 16 -6.95 -4.34 8.65
N GLU A 17 -6.18 -4.92 9.56
CA GLU A 17 -6.65 -5.56 10.79
C GLU A 17 -7.27 -4.52 11.74
N ASP A 18 -6.56 -3.41 12.00
CA ASP A 18 -7.05 -2.33 12.85
C ASP A 18 -8.34 -1.68 12.31
N LEU A 19 -8.50 -1.67 10.98
CA LEU A 19 -9.67 -1.12 10.29
C LEU A 19 -10.87 -2.07 10.23
N GLU A 20 -10.70 -3.36 10.51
CA GLU A 20 -11.82 -4.31 10.55
C GLU A 20 -12.66 -4.14 11.82
N SER A 21 -12.03 -3.68 12.92
CA SER A 21 -12.68 -3.46 14.21
C SER A 21 -12.34 -2.11 14.83
N PRO A 22 -12.64 -0.97 14.15
CA PRO A 22 -12.27 0.34 14.66
C PRO A 22 -13.00 0.66 15.98
N PRO A 23 -12.37 1.38 16.93
CA PRO A 23 -13.02 1.77 18.17
C PRO A 23 -14.33 2.53 17.92
N SER A 24 -15.38 2.21 18.69
CA SER A 24 -16.71 2.82 18.51
C SER A 24 -16.70 4.35 18.62
N SER A 25 -15.82 4.90 19.45
CA SER A 25 -15.59 6.34 19.59
C SER A 25 -15.10 6.99 18.29
N VAL A 26 -14.20 6.32 17.56
CA VAL A 26 -13.69 6.78 16.26
C VAL A 26 -14.83 6.82 15.25
N VAL A 27 -15.59 5.73 15.14
CA VAL A 27 -16.71 5.63 14.22
C VAL A 27 -17.76 6.72 14.50
N ALA A 28 -18.05 6.98 15.78
CA ALA A 28 -18.99 8.03 16.18
C ALA A 28 -18.54 9.44 15.75
N VAL A 29 -17.26 9.78 15.93
CA VAL A 29 -16.70 11.07 15.51
C VAL A 29 -16.73 11.23 14.00
N LEU A 30 -16.29 10.20 13.25
CA LEU A 30 -16.23 10.26 11.80
C LEU A 30 -17.62 10.38 11.15
N ARG A 31 -18.63 9.71 11.73
CA ARG A 31 -20.03 9.77 11.27
C ARG A 31 -20.78 11.03 11.69
N ASN A 32 -20.23 11.85 12.59
CA ASN A 32 -20.91 13.05 13.03
C ASN A 32 -20.87 14.14 11.94
N ARG A 33 -22.04 14.49 11.38
CA ARG A 33 -22.16 15.48 10.29
C ARG A 33 -21.88 16.92 10.74
N TRP A 34 -21.94 17.21 12.04
CA TRP A 34 -21.76 18.55 12.60
C TRP A 34 -20.29 18.89 12.89
N LEU A 35 -19.41 17.89 12.87
CA LEU A 35 -17.98 18.08 13.08
C LEU A 35 -17.28 18.38 11.76
N SER A 36 -16.34 19.33 11.79
CA SER A 36 -15.51 19.66 10.64
C SER A 36 -14.58 18.51 10.28
N ASN A 37 -14.17 18.45 9.01
CA ASN A 37 -13.26 17.40 8.54
C ASN A 37 -11.88 17.49 9.24
N SER A 38 -11.36 18.69 9.49
CA SER A 38 -10.10 18.87 10.22
C SER A 38 -10.19 18.38 11.67
N PHE A 39 -11.35 18.55 12.32
CA PHE A 39 -11.58 17.98 13.64
C PHE A 39 -11.60 16.46 13.59
N LYS A 40 -12.32 15.88 12.62
CA LYS A 40 -12.38 14.42 12.41
C LYS A 40 -11.00 13.81 12.18
N GLU A 41 -10.18 14.45 11.37
CA GLU A 41 -8.80 14.04 11.09
C GLU A 41 -7.93 14.06 12.34
N THR A 42 -7.99 15.17 13.11
CA THR A 42 -7.24 15.31 14.37
C THR A 42 -7.69 14.28 15.41
N ALA A 43 -9.00 14.07 15.54
CA ALA A 43 -9.57 13.10 16.48
C ALA A 43 -9.18 11.66 16.08
N LEU A 44 -9.19 11.34 14.78
CA LEU A 44 -8.75 10.05 14.28
C LEU A 44 -7.26 9.82 14.54
N ALA A 45 -6.41 10.80 14.23
CA ALA A 45 -4.98 10.73 14.53
C ALA A 45 -4.71 10.50 16.02
N THR A 46 -5.46 11.18 16.90
CA THR A 46 -5.35 11.01 18.35
C THR A 46 -5.77 9.60 18.80
N ALA A 47 -6.82 9.04 18.18
CA ALA A 47 -7.25 7.68 18.46
C ALA A 47 -6.23 6.64 17.98
N CYS A 48 -5.72 6.78 16.75
CA CYS A 48 -4.65 5.92 16.22
C CYS A 48 -3.41 5.96 17.12
N TRP A 49 -2.97 7.15 17.54
CA TRP A 49 -1.86 7.31 18.48
C TRP A 49 -2.13 6.59 19.81
N SER A 50 -3.35 6.68 20.34
CA SER A 50 -3.73 6.00 21.59
C SER A 50 -3.66 4.49 21.46
N VAL A 51 -4.10 3.93 20.34
CA VAL A 51 -4.01 2.49 20.03
C VAL A 51 -2.55 2.06 19.89
N LEU A 52 -1.74 2.78 19.10
CA LEU A 52 -0.33 2.46 18.91
C LEU A 52 0.46 2.57 20.21
N LYS A 53 0.17 3.57 21.04
CA LYS A 53 0.76 3.71 22.38
C LYS A 53 0.37 2.55 23.29
N ALA A 54 -0.87 2.06 23.21
CA ALA A 54 -1.30 0.87 23.96
C ALA A 54 -0.59 -0.40 23.46
N LYS A 55 -0.54 -0.63 22.13
CA LYS A 55 0.21 -1.73 21.51
C LYS A 55 1.68 -1.70 21.93
N ARG A 56 2.34 -0.53 21.90
CA ARG A 56 3.75 -0.36 22.31
C ARG A 56 4.00 -0.79 23.77
N ARG A 57 3.07 -0.54 24.70
CA ARG A 57 3.19 -0.94 26.11
C ARG A 57 3.12 -2.45 26.33
N LEU A 58 2.55 -3.19 25.39
CA LEU A 58 2.44 -4.65 25.44
C LEU A 58 3.66 -5.35 24.83
N LEU A 59 4.61 -4.60 24.25
CA LEU A 59 5.82 -5.17 23.68
C LEU A 59 6.74 -5.70 24.77
N MET A 60 7.23 -6.93 24.57
CA MET A 60 8.23 -7.54 25.47
C MET A 60 9.58 -6.83 25.43
N VAL A 61 9.94 -6.22 24.28
CA VAL A 61 11.19 -5.50 24.07
C VAL A 61 10.88 -4.02 23.77
N PRO A 62 11.04 -3.12 24.76
CA PRO A 62 10.62 -1.71 24.63
C PRO A 62 11.33 -0.93 23.51
N ASP A 63 12.57 -1.29 23.18
CA ASP A 63 13.38 -0.66 22.13
C ASP A 63 13.64 -1.62 20.94
N GLY A 64 12.73 -2.59 20.75
CA GLY A 64 12.81 -3.51 19.63
C GLY A 64 12.42 -2.87 18.29
N PHE A 65 12.56 -3.63 17.21
CA PHE A 65 12.12 -3.24 15.87
C PHE A 65 10.66 -2.76 15.85
N ILE A 66 9.75 -3.49 16.48
CA ILE A 66 8.31 -3.17 16.50
C ILE A 66 8.04 -1.83 17.22
N SER A 67 8.80 -1.50 18.27
CA SER A 67 8.63 -0.23 18.98
C SER A 67 8.99 0.97 18.10
N HIS A 68 10.11 0.87 17.38
CA HIS A 68 10.54 1.84 16.37
C HIS A 68 9.57 1.90 15.19
N PHE A 69 9.08 0.74 14.74
CA PHE A 69 8.08 0.66 13.69
C PHE A 69 6.80 1.41 14.07
N TYR A 70 6.30 1.25 15.30
CA TYR A 70 5.14 2.02 15.76
C TYR A 70 5.38 3.54 15.74
N ALA A 71 6.62 4.02 15.82
CA ALA A 71 6.90 5.45 15.65
C ALA A 71 6.66 5.91 14.20
N ILE A 72 6.90 5.04 13.22
CA ILE A 72 6.55 5.26 11.80
C ILE A 72 5.03 5.14 11.62
N SER A 73 4.41 4.12 12.21
CA SER A 73 2.95 3.89 12.14
C SER A 73 2.14 5.06 12.71
N GLU A 74 2.67 5.80 13.70
CA GLU A 74 2.03 7.01 14.24
C GLU A 74 1.75 8.07 13.17
N HIS A 75 2.51 8.08 12.05
CA HIS A 75 2.28 8.97 10.92
C HIS A 75 1.48 8.32 9.79
N VAL A 76 1.71 7.03 9.52
CA VAL A 76 1.11 6.34 8.37
C VAL A 76 -0.32 5.87 8.67
N SER A 77 -0.56 5.30 9.85
CA SER A 77 -1.86 4.72 10.21
C SER A 77 -3.02 5.73 10.23
N PRO A 78 -2.87 6.97 10.73
CA PRO A 78 -3.94 7.96 10.64
C PRO A 78 -4.35 8.29 9.21
N VAL A 79 -3.39 8.41 8.29
CA VAL A 79 -3.64 8.74 6.88
C VAL A 79 -4.40 7.60 6.21
N LEU A 80 -3.95 6.35 6.42
CA LEU A 80 -4.65 5.17 5.94
C LEU A 80 -6.06 5.11 6.51
N ALA A 81 -6.20 5.19 7.82
CA ALA A 81 -7.50 5.13 8.48
C ALA A 81 -8.46 6.22 8.01
N PHE A 82 -7.97 7.43 7.74
CA PHE A 82 -8.79 8.51 7.20
C PHE A 82 -9.21 8.25 5.75
N GLY A 83 -8.35 7.63 4.94
CA GLY A 83 -8.72 7.18 3.60
C GLY A 83 -9.89 6.18 3.61
N PHE A 84 -9.84 5.20 4.52
CA PHE A 84 -10.87 4.16 4.62
C PHE A 84 -12.16 4.61 5.31
N LEU A 85 -12.05 5.30 6.46
CA LEU A 85 -13.19 5.64 7.33
C LEU A 85 -13.65 7.09 7.20
N GLY A 86 -12.89 7.91 6.46
CA GLY A 86 -13.16 9.34 6.32
C GLY A 86 -14.48 9.65 5.62
N PRO A 87 -14.90 10.93 5.65
CA PRO A 87 -16.21 11.36 5.16
C PRO A 87 -16.31 11.38 3.62
N ARG A 88 -15.19 11.20 2.90
CA ARG A 88 -15.15 11.22 1.43
C ARG A 88 -15.47 9.83 0.88
N GLN A 89 -16.72 9.64 0.44
CA GLN A 89 -17.21 8.36 -0.06
C GLN A 89 -16.36 7.80 -1.22
N HIS A 90 -16.06 8.61 -2.23
CA HIS A 90 -15.24 8.16 -3.37
C HIS A 90 -13.85 7.67 -2.94
N LEU A 91 -13.20 8.36 -1.99
CA LEU A 91 -11.90 7.92 -1.47
C LEU A 91 -12.02 6.59 -0.72
N SER A 92 -13.07 6.43 0.10
CA SER A 92 -13.34 5.18 0.81
C SER A 92 -13.58 4.00 -0.15
N GLU A 93 -14.28 4.24 -1.27
CA GLU A 93 -14.49 3.25 -2.33
C GLU A 93 -13.16 2.84 -2.98
N VAL A 94 -12.34 3.82 -3.38
CA VAL A 94 -10.98 3.59 -3.91
C VAL A 94 -10.13 2.79 -2.92
N CYS A 95 -10.11 3.19 -1.65
CA CYS A 95 -9.37 2.48 -0.60
C CYS A 95 -9.89 1.05 -0.42
N THR A 96 -11.20 0.83 -0.52
CA THR A 96 -11.80 -0.51 -0.41
C THR A 96 -11.34 -1.42 -1.55
N ILE A 97 -11.35 -0.92 -2.79
CA ILE A 97 -10.82 -1.67 -3.95
C ILE A 97 -9.31 -1.93 -3.78
N PHE A 98 -8.56 -0.93 -3.32
CA PHE A 98 -7.13 -1.10 -3.00
C PHE A 98 -6.88 -2.22 -1.98
N LYS A 99 -7.59 -2.22 -0.84
CA LYS A 99 -7.52 -3.28 0.16
C LYS A 99 -7.81 -4.65 -0.45
N GLN A 100 -8.85 -4.77 -1.27
CA GLN A 100 -9.19 -6.03 -1.93
C GLN A 100 -8.07 -6.52 -2.85
N GLN A 101 -7.46 -5.64 -3.65
CA GLN A 101 -6.36 -6.03 -4.54
C GLN A 101 -5.10 -6.44 -3.76
N ILE A 102 -4.73 -5.73 -2.69
CA ILE A 102 -3.58 -6.09 -1.86
C ILE A 102 -3.81 -7.43 -1.13
N VAL A 103 -4.98 -7.61 -0.51
CA VAL A 103 -5.30 -8.87 0.19
C VAL A 103 -5.32 -10.03 -0.79
N GLN A 104 -5.86 -9.84 -2.00
CA GLN A 104 -5.85 -10.89 -3.00
C GLN A 104 -4.45 -11.14 -3.57
N TYR A 105 -3.64 -10.10 -3.75
CA TYR A 105 -2.23 -10.24 -4.13
C TYR A 105 -1.50 -11.13 -3.11
N LEU A 106 -1.59 -10.80 -1.82
CA LEU A 106 -0.95 -11.59 -0.76
C LEU A 106 -1.42 -13.05 -0.77
N LYS A 107 -2.72 -13.31 -0.97
CA LYS A 107 -3.23 -14.69 -1.09
C LYS A 107 -2.63 -15.40 -2.30
N ASP A 108 -2.58 -14.74 -3.45
CA ASP A 108 -2.07 -15.32 -4.69
C ASP A 108 -0.56 -15.59 -4.63
N MET A 109 0.21 -14.78 -3.89
CA MET A 109 1.65 -14.98 -3.70
C MET A 109 1.98 -16.35 -3.08
N PHE A 110 1.08 -16.90 -2.28
CA PHE A 110 1.24 -18.19 -1.59
C PHE A 110 0.37 -19.31 -2.19
N ASP A 111 -0.25 -19.06 -3.36
CA ASP A 111 -1.08 -20.03 -4.06
C ASP A 111 -0.23 -20.84 -5.05
N HIS A 112 -0.09 -22.14 -4.78
CA HIS A 112 0.71 -23.06 -5.60
C HIS A 112 0.16 -23.25 -7.02
N ASP A 113 -1.11 -22.95 -7.25
CA ASP A 113 -1.71 -23.03 -8.60
C ASP A 113 -1.40 -21.78 -9.43
N LYS A 114 -0.96 -20.69 -8.78
CA LYS A 114 -0.66 -19.39 -9.41
C LYS A 114 0.82 -19.06 -9.45
N VAL A 115 1.60 -19.59 -8.50
CA VAL A 115 3.02 -19.26 -8.32
C VAL A 115 3.86 -20.53 -8.29
N ARG A 116 4.89 -20.56 -9.15
CA ARG A 116 5.81 -21.69 -9.27
C ARG A 116 6.96 -21.53 -8.29
N PHE A 117 6.93 -22.32 -7.21
CA PHE A 117 8.01 -22.42 -6.23
C PHE A 117 9.16 -23.37 -6.65
N THR A 118 9.33 -23.60 -7.95
CA THR A 118 10.32 -24.55 -8.50
C THR A 118 11.73 -23.99 -8.54
N SER A 119 11.87 -22.67 -8.74
CA SER A 119 13.15 -21.96 -8.71
C SER A 119 12.93 -20.50 -8.33
N THR A 120 13.98 -19.83 -7.85
CA THR A 120 13.93 -18.40 -7.51
C THR A 120 13.54 -17.53 -8.71
N GLN A 121 14.01 -17.89 -9.92
CA GLN A 121 13.69 -17.16 -11.15
C GLN A 121 12.19 -17.24 -11.48
N CYS A 122 11.61 -18.45 -11.44
CA CYS A 122 10.19 -18.64 -11.72
C CYS A 122 9.31 -17.94 -10.69
N LEU A 123 9.68 -18.03 -9.41
CA LEU A 123 8.98 -17.33 -8.32
C LEU A 123 8.99 -15.82 -8.55
N ALA A 124 10.15 -15.23 -8.86
CA ALA A 124 10.27 -13.79 -9.09
C ALA A 124 9.42 -13.32 -10.29
N GLU A 125 9.44 -14.08 -11.39
CA GLU A 125 8.62 -13.81 -12.58
C GLU A 125 7.12 -13.85 -12.25
N ASP A 126 6.66 -14.89 -11.55
CA ASP A 126 5.25 -15.06 -11.21
C ASP A 126 4.77 -13.96 -10.22
N LEU A 127 5.58 -13.61 -9.22
CA LEU A 127 5.29 -12.52 -8.29
C LEU A 127 5.22 -11.15 -8.99
N LEU A 128 6.09 -10.91 -9.96
CA LEU A 128 6.09 -9.69 -10.76
C LEU A 128 4.84 -9.61 -11.65
N ASN A 129 4.48 -10.72 -12.31
CA ASN A 129 3.26 -10.80 -13.12
C ASN A 129 1.99 -10.56 -12.27
N LEU A 130 1.93 -11.12 -11.06
CA LEU A 130 0.86 -10.84 -10.10
C LEU A 130 0.81 -9.35 -9.74
N SER A 131 1.96 -8.72 -9.49
CA SER A 131 2.05 -7.30 -9.13
C SER A 131 1.55 -6.39 -10.27
N HIS A 132 1.97 -6.66 -11.51
CA HIS A 132 1.52 -5.93 -12.68
C HIS A 132 0.01 -6.05 -12.88
N ARG A 133 -0.52 -7.27 -12.85
CA ARG A 133 -1.96 -7.52 -13.01
C ARG A 133 -2.80 -6.76 -11.98
N ARG A 134 -2.36 -6.72 -10.72
CA ARG A 134 -3.08 -6.01 -9.65
C ARG A 134 -2.98 -4.50 -9.84
N SER A 135 -1.82 -4.00 -10.25
CA SER A 135 -1.59 -2.59 -10.56
C SER A 135 -2.45 -2.10 -11.72
N GLU A 136 -2.57 -2.89 -12.79
CA GLU A 136 -3.43 -2.58 -13.95
C GLU A 136 -4.91 -2.44 -13.54
N ILE A 137 -5.41 -3.33 -12.69
CA ILE A 137 -6.79 -3.26 -12.18
C ILE A 137 -7.00 -1.97 -11.37
N LEU A 138 -6.04 -1.62 -10.50
CA LEU A 138 -6.11 -0.40 -9.69
C LEU A 138 -6.06 0.87 -10.54
N LEU A 139 -5.16 0.93 -11.52
CA LEU A 139 -5.03 2.06 -12.44
C LEU A 139 -6.26 2.22 -13.31
N GLY A 140 -6.81 1.11 -13.82
CA GLY A 140 -8.06 1.10 -14.57
C GLY A 140 -9.23 1.63 -13.75
N TYR A 141 -9.30 1.28 -12.45
CA TYR A 141 -10.34 1.80 -11.55
C TYR A 141 -10.19 3.30 -11.28
N LEU A 142 -8.95 3.79 -11.16
CA LEU A 142 -8.67 5.22 -10.97
C LEU A 142 -8.86 6.04 -12.25
N GLY A 143 -9.05 5.40 -13.42
CA GLY A 143 -9.11 6.07 -14.72
C GLY A 143 -7.76 6.64 -15.17
N ILE A 144 -6.66 6.21 -14.55
CA ILE A 144 -5.29 6.68 -14.81
C ILE A 144 -4.60 5.66 -15.72
N ASN A 145 -5.05 5.56 -16.98
CA ASN A 145 -4.43 4.65 -17.95
C ASN A 145 -3.11 5.20 -18.54
N SER A 146 -2.70 6.43 -18.18
CA SER A 146 -1.65 7.19 -18.91
C SER A 146 -0.35 7.47 -18.15
N LEU A 147 -0.14 6.99 -16.92
CA LEU A 147 1.09 7.25 -16.14
C LEU A 147 2.05 6.06 -16.05
N VAL A 148 1.78 4.95 -16.74
CA VAL A 148 2.71 3.83 -16.86
C VAL A 148 3.68 4.09 -18.01
N GLU A 149 4.42 5.21 -17.96
CA GLU A 149 5.75 5.19 -18.57
C GLU A 149 6.60 4.34 -17.61
N LEU A 150 6.86 3.11 -18.05
CA LEU A 150 7.63 2.10 -17.34
C LEU A 150 8.93 2.74 -16.80
N ASN A 151 9.05 2.91 -15.49
CA ASN A 151 10.34 3.16 -14.86
C ASN A 151 11.23 1.94 -15.16
N GLY A 152 12.05 2.02 -16.21
CA GLY A 152 12.93 0.93 -16.64
C GLY A 152 13.17 0.76 -18.14
N VAL A 153 12.59 1.58 -19.03
CA VAL A 153 13.06 1.57 -20.44
C VAL A 153 14.44 2.22 -20.48
N LEU A 154 15.49 1.39 -20.60
CA LEU A 154 16.81 1.84 -20.99
C LEU A 154 16.66 2.49 -22.39
N PRO A 155 17.15 3.72 -22.63
CA PRO A 155 17.09 4.31 -23.95
C PRO A 155 17.79 3.35 -24.91
N SER A 156 17.05 2.81 -25.88
CA SER A 156 17.65 2.06 -26.97
C SER A 156 18.53 3.02 -27.74
N ASP A 157 19.85 2.87 -27.59
CA ASP A 157 20.84 3.55 -28.39
C ASP A 157 20.44 3.43 -29.86
N THR A 158 20.11 4.58 -30.46
CA THR A 158 19.85 4.68 -31.88
C THR A 158 21.22 4.63 -32.54
N GLU A 159 21.70 3.44 -32.89
CA GLU A 159 22.83 3.29 -33.80
C GLU A 159 22.40 3.79 -35.19
N GLU A 160 22.63 5.08 -35.44
CA GLU A 160 22.70 5.63 -36.80
C GLU A 160 23.91 5.03 -37.53
N SER A 161 23.66 3.95 -38.27
CA SER A 161 24.53 3.47 -39.34
C SER A 161 24.60 4.53 -40.45
N SER A 162 25.53 5.47 -40.31
CA SER A 162 25.94 6.39 -41.37
C SER A 162 26.69 5.60 -42.46
N GLY A 163 26.13 5.61 -43.67
CA GLY A 163 26.70 4.93 -44.85
C GLY A 163 27.99 5.59 -45.35
N PRO A 164 28.84 4.86 -46.12
CA PRO A 164 30.13 5.39 -46.53
C PRO A 164 30.10 6.08 -47.90
N ASN A 165 30.98 7.09 -47.99
CA ASN A 165 31.82 7.52 -49.11
C ASN A 165 31.32 8.59 -50.11
N CYS A 166 31.71 9.83 -49.77
CA CYS A 166 32.59 10.74 -50.51
C CYS A 166 32.64 10.69 -52.05
N GLU A 167 32.33 11.85 -52.65
CA GLU A 167 32.68 12.28 -54.00
C GLU A 167 34.19 12.54 -54.17
N ASN A 168 34.80 11.88 -55.17
CA ASN A 168 35.58 12.46 -56.28
C ASN A 168 36.19 11.35 -57.15
#